data_AF-A0A8A2U6T9-F1
#
_entry.id   AF-A0A8A2U6T9-F1
#
_cell.length_a   1.000
_cell.length_b   1.000
_cell.length_c   1.000
_cell.angle_alpha   90.00
_cell.angle_beta   90.00
_cell.angle_gamma   90.00
#
_symmetry.space_group_name_H-M   'P 1'
#
loop_
_entity.id
_entity.type
_entity.pdbx_description
1 polymer ?
#
loop_
_entity_poly.entity_id
_entity_poly.type
_entity_poly.pdbx_seq_one_letter_code
_entity_poly.pdbx_strand_id
1 'polypeptide(L)'
;MSQVETTPHEIEGRWKWPDWGRGPYDALSSVMLGPPFEGYLEIDTEIDGEPWHLEVSYSKSGFAPRLSDGINAERLYEWDIKGRGRGERKASYNISPRFPNMRHWESGERLQLPWENQVGEVDGVDVEFHTSNIEPDRGLELLPEFFTAIFEHAGERIHSEYFRTTPHSASRMWAYERYVRIRREWAEKLSSAGVLQKVAHYLSDLEGVKAELHIDNEEVVNHQNRLFLNPTSASELLPGHTYGRKFEIYQLADPDAVSKDHPSYHPKVEVLVNKSMNDGEAWAWADRHEVTEQIEETLLNALHWEDIPLGPDGSGVYVADDHFDAVARDDLVELYEDPTPRLEAKSDHLLMTTLRDMGETARDVSETIATDGGATVDDLADQLGKHPATIYRAINDLGEILELDQGDVSFRARKYREELRALVESAEYAIESYADRMQHIMGLADHVAESSPFQEWLAKNGADLEFDENGEPRQMRIDTILSRLKYDSFENVATIASEALEKWSKSGNDPTTLRGVELTWKTPGGGTETGFVGAVADR
;
A
#
# COMPACT_ATOMS: atom_id res chain seq x y z
N MET A 1 -13.33 -0.76 18.90
CA MET A 1 -13.24 0.53 18.17
C MET A 1 -14.00 0.32 16.87
N SER A 2 -14.86 1.25 16.44
CA SER A 2 -15.55 1.12 15.14
C SER A 2 -14.60 1.46 14.00
N GLN A 3 -14.72 0.78 12.87
CA GLN A 3 -13.99 1.05 11.63
C GLN A 3 -15.00 1.32 10.51
N VAL A 4 -14.61 2.12 9.52
CA VAL A 4 -15.43 2.39 8.33
C VAL A 4 -15.38 1.19 7.39
N GLU A 5 -16.50 0.89 6.75
CA GLU A 5 -16.58 -0.07 5.64
C GLU A 5 -15.95 0.55 4.39
N THR A 6 -15.10 -0.20 3.70
CA THR A 6 -14.52 0.27 2.43
C THR A 6 -15.39 -0.16 1.25
N THR A 7 -15.23 0.47 0.09
CA THR A 7 -16.04 0.18 -1.10
C THR A 7 -15.15 -0.24 -2.27
N PRO A 8 -15.53 -1.26 -3.06
CA PRO A 8 -14.79 -1.66 -4.27
C PRO A 8 -14.87 -0.55 -5.32
N HIS A 9 -13.75 -0.25 -5.99
CA HIS A 9 -13.74 0.68 -7.11
C HIS A 9 -13.68 -0.04 -8.45
N GLU A 10 -12.69 -0.90 -8.64
CA GLU A 10 -12.46 -1.67 -9.87
C GLU A 10 -11.98 -3.09 -9.56
N ILE A 11 -12.45 -4.06 -10.35
CA ILE A 11 -12.06 -5.47 -10.24
C ILE A 11 -11.94 -6.05 -11.64
N GLU A 12 -10.84 -6.75 -11.91
CA GLU A 12 -10.60 -7.41 -13.18
C GLU A 12 -10.07 -8.83 -13.00
N GLY A 13 -10.54 -9.72 -13.86
CA GLY A 13 -10.15 -11.10 -13.83
C GLY A 13 -10.73 -11.93 -14.96
N ARG A 14 -10.55 -13.24 -14.85
CA ARG A 14 -11.18 -14.22 -15.72
C ARG A 14 -11.68 -15.43 -14.98
N TRP A 15 -12.89 -15.86 -15.32
CA TRP A 15 -13.48 -17.10 -14.87
C TRP A 15 -13.45 -18.16 -15.97
N LYS A 16 -13.31 -19.42 -15.57
CA LYS A 16 -13.24 -20.55 -16.51
C LYS A 16 -14.29 -21.59 -16.16
N TRP A 17 -15.05 -22.05 -17.14
CA TRP A 17 -16.05 -23.09 -16.97
C TRP A 17 -15.91 -24.22 -18.00
N PRO A 18 -15.49 -25.42 -17.59
CA PRO A 18 -15.47 -26.61 -18.45
C PRO A 18 -16.79 -27.42 -18.41
N ASP A 19 -17.59 -27.28 -17.35
CA ASP A 19 -18.70 -28.20 -17.00
C ASP A 19 -19.78 -28.34 -18.08
N TRP A 20 -19.91 -27.35 -18.96
CA TRP A 20 -20.93 -27.30 -20.01
C TRP A 20 -20.35 -27.26 -21.42
N GLY A 21 -19.05 -27.53 -21.57
CA GLY A 21 -18.33 -27.28 -22.80
C GLY A 21 -18.56 -25.84 -23.30
N ARG A 22 -18.73 -25.69 -24.61
CA ARG A 22 -19.07 -24.39 -25.21
C ARG A 22 -20.55 -24.04 -25.15
N GLY A 23 -21.37 -24.82 -24.45
CA GLY A 23 -22.83 -24.68 -24.41
C GLY A 23 -23.31 -23.23 -24.20
N PRO A 24 -22.79 -22.49 -23.20
CA PRO A 24 -23.16 -21.10 -23.00
C PRO A 24 -22.82 -20.21 -24.21
N TYR A 25 -21.62 -20.35 -24.78
CA TYR A 25 -21.20 -19.58 -25.95
C TYR A 25 -22.05 -19.90 -27.20
N ASP A 26 -22.32 -21.19 -27.45
CA ASP A 26 -23.08 -21.65 -28.60
C ASP A 26 -24.56 -21.22 -28.48
N ALA A 27 -25.12 -21.23 -27.26
CA ALA A 27 -26.46 -20.72 -26.97
C ALA A 27 -26.58 -19.21 -27.22
N LEU A 28 -25.61 -18.42 -26.75
CA LEU A 28 -25.65 -16.97 -27.00
C LEU A 28 -25.52 -16.68 -28.50
N SER A 29 -24.66 -17.43 -29.19
CA SER A 29 -24.47 -17.30 -30.63
C SER A 29 -25.73 -17.64 -31.43
N SER A 30 -26.48 -18.67 -31.02
CA SER A 30 -27.70 -19.09 -31.72
C SER A 30 -28.83 -18.05 -31.63
N VAL A 31 -28.93 -17.37 -30.49
CA VAL A 31 -29.91 -16.30 -30.28
C VAL A 31 -29.45 -15.01 -30.96
N MET A 32 -28.22 -14.59 -30.69
CA MET A 32 -27.78 -13.24 -31.03
C MET A 32 -27.46 -13.05 -32.51
N LEU A 33 -26.98 -14.07 -33.24
CA LEU A 33 -26.61 -13.90 -34.66
C LEU A 33 -27.82 -13.91 -35.62
N GLY A 34 -29.00 -14.35 -35.15
CA GLY A 34 -30.23 -14.40 -35.94
C GLY A 34 -31.09 -13.15 -35.81
N PRO A 35 -32.10 -12.97 -36.68
CA PRO A 35 -33.14 -11.98 -36.46
C PRO A 35 -33.89 -12.24 -35.14
N PRO A 36 -34.28 -11.20 -34.39
CA PRO A 36 -34.19 -9.77 -34.74
C PRO A 36 -32.88 -9.08 -34.32
N PHE A 37 -31.96 -9.77 -33.63
CA PHE A 37 -30.83 -9.15 -32.96
C PHE A 37 -29.65 -8.86 -33.90
N GLU A 38 -29.40 -9.75 -34.86
CA GLU A 38 -28.35 -9.57 -35.88
C GLU A 38 -26.97 -9.17 -35.28
N GLY A 39 -26.70 -9.65 -34.06
CA GLY A 39 -25.46 -9.46 -33.31
C GLY A 39 -25.45 -8.31 -32.31
N TYR A 40 -26.57 -7.62 -32.11
CA TYR A 40 -26.69 -6.52 -31.15
C TYR A 40 -27.99 -6.56 -30.37
N LEU A 41 -27.94 -6.27 -29.07
CA LEU A 41 -29.11 -6.16 -28.20
C LEU A 41 -28.89 -5.09 -27.15
N GLU A 42 -29.90 -4.25 -26.91
CA GLU A 42 -30.00 -3.39 -25.74
C GLU A 42 -31.33 -3.66 -25.03
N ILE A 43 -31.29 -3.89 -23.71
CA ILE A 43 -32.48 -4.12 -22.89
C ILE A 43 -32.35 -3.48 -21.53
N ASP A 44 -33.48 -2.99 -21.00
CA ASP A 44 -33.59 -2.65 -19.59
C ASP A 44 -34.21 -3.84 -18.85
N THR A 45 -33.61 -4.21 -17.72
CA THR A 45 -34.08 -5.30 -16.85
C THR A 45 -33.99 -4.91 -15.39
N GLU A 46 -34.62 -5.69 -14.51
CA GLU A 46 -34.50 -5.54 -13.06
C GLU A 46 -33.92 -6.82 -12.47
N ILE A 47 -32.84 -6.69 -11.70
CA ILE A 47 -32.15 -7.80 -11.05
C ILE A 47 -32.03 -7.47 -9.57
N ASP A 48 -32.63 -8.30 -8.72
CA ASP A 48 -32.71 -8.12 -7.27
C ASP A 48 -33.24 -6.74 -6.84
N GLY A 49 -34.20 -6.19 -7.59
CA GLY A 49 -34.80 -4.88 -7.33
C GLY A 49 -33.95 -3.68 -7.81
N GLU A 50 -32.81 -3.94 -8.45
CA GLU A 50 -31.98 -2.92 -9.09
C GLU A 50 -32.23 -2.90 -10.61
N PRO A 51 -32.51 -1.74 -11.22
CA PRO A 51 -32.60 -1.61 -12.66
C PRO A 51 -31.21 -1.63 -13.30
N TRP A 52 -31.08 -2.42 -14.36
CA TRP A 52 -29.88 -2.57 -15.16
C TRP A 52 -30.18 -2.31 -16.63
N HIS A 53 -29.32 -1.53 -17.28
CA HIS A 53 -29.30 -1.40 -18.72
C HIS A 53 -28.23 -2.32 -19.29
N LEU A 54 -28.62 -3.33 -20.06
CA LEU A 54 -27.74 -4.32 -20.67
C LEU A 54 -27.52 -4.03 -22.15
N GLU A 55 -26.27 -4.11 -22.56
CA GLU A 55 -25.81 -4.02 -23.95
C GLU A 55 -25.07 -5.30 -24.28
N VAL A 56 -25.52 -6.02 -25.31
CA VAL A 56 -24.87 -7.24 -25.82
C VAL A 56 -24.37 -6.97 -27.22
N SER A 57 -23.10 -7.23 -27.43
CA SER A 57 -22.43 -7.10 -28.72
C SER A 57 -21.37 -8.19 -28.88
N TYR A 58 -20.63 -8.18 -29.98
CA TYR A 58 -19.53 -9.12 -30.16
C TYR A 58 -18.36 -8.48 -30.89
N SER A 59 -17.19 -9.03 -30.64
CA SER A 59 -15.97 -8.77 -31.40
C SER A 59 -15.59 -10.01 -32.21
N LYS A 60 -14.80 -9.79 -33.27
CA LYS A 60 -14.30 -10.89 -34.09
C LYS A 60 -12.98 -11.39 -33.50
N SER A 61 -12.99 -12.62 -32.99
CA SER A 61 -11.84 -13.22 -32.33
C SER A 61 -10.67 -13.52 -33.28
N GLY A 62 -9.56 -13.95 -32.68
CA GLY A 62 -8.43 -14.57 -33.39
C GLY A 62 -8.63 -16.06 -33.73
N PHE A 63 -9.79 -16.66 -33.43
CA PHE A 63 -9.97 -18.11 -33.40
C PHE A 63 -10.66 -18.65 -34.65
N ALA A 64 -10.07 -19.69 -35.26
CA ALA A 64 -10.73 -20.47 -36.30
C ALA A 64 -11.82 -21.37 -35.67
N PRO A 65 -12.98 -21.58 -36.30
CA PRO A 65 -13.90 -22.63 -35.90
C PRO A 65 -13.23 -24.01 -36.05
N ARG A 66 -13.63 -24.99 -35.24
CA ARG A 66 -13.18 -26.36 -35.46
C ARG A 66 -13.85 -26.87 -36.74
N LEU A 67 -13.08 -27.54 -37.61
CA LEU A 67 -13.58 -28.05 -38.90
C LEU A 67 -14.82 -28.95 -38.77
N SER A 68 -14.97 -29.63 -37.64
CA SER A 68 -16.11 -30.50 -37.35
C SER A 68 -17.40 -29.76 -36.97
N ASP A 69 -17.34 -28.48 -36.62
CA ASP A 69 -18.48 -27.78 -36.02
C ASP A 69 -19.53 -27.34 -37.04
N GLY A 70 -19.25 -27.47 -38.34
CA GLY A 70 -20.16 -27.08 -39.41
C GLY A 70 -20.45 -25.57 -39.47
N ILE A 71 -19.65 -24.75 -38.78
CA ILE A 71 -19.79 -23.29 -38.75
C ILE A 71 -19.24 -22.73 -40.08
N ASN A 72 -20.11 -22.10 -40.86
CA ASN A 72 -19.76 -21.47 -42.13
C ASN A 72 -19.27 -20.03 -41.93
N ALA A 73 -18.26 -19.85 -41.09
CA ALA A 73 -17.61 -18.57 -40.83
C ALA A 73 -16.08 -18.75 -40.80
N GLU A 74 -15.33 -17.73 -41.18
CA GLU A 74 -13.87 -17.78 -41.21
C GLU A 74 -13.25 -17.75 -39.80
N ARG A 75 -13.93 -17.10 -38.85
CA ARG A 75 -13.49 -16.97 -37.46
C ARG A 75 -14.67 -16.92 -36.50
N LEU A 76 -14.42 -17.34 -35.26
CA LEU A 76 -15.36 -17.28 -34.15
C LEU A 76 -15.49 -15.85 -33.61
N TYR A 77 -16.50 -15.62 -32.78
CA TYR A 77 -16.75 -14.36 -32.11
C TYR A 77 -16.40 -14.45 -30.63
N GLU A 78 -16.29 -13.30 -29.99
CA GLU A 78 -16.22 -13.15 -28.54
C GLU A 78 -17.35 -12.21 -28.14
N TRP A 79 -18.19 -12.64 -27.20
CA TRP A 79 -19.42 -11.93 -26.85
C TRP A 79 -19.19 -10.99 -25.69
N ASP A 80 -19.55 -9.73 -25.86
CA ASP A 80 -19.48 -8.69 -24.83
C ASP A 80 -20.88 -8.46 -24.25
N ILE A 81 -21.04 -8.70 -22.96
CA ILE A 81 -22.24 -8.36 -22.18
C ILE A 81 -21.84 -7.25 -21.22
N LYS A 82 -22.44 -6.07 -21.35
CA LYS A 82 -22.18 -4.90 -20.50
C LYS A 82 -23.46 -4.49 -19.79
N GLY A 83 -23.44 -4.50 -18.47
CA GLY A 83 -24.50 -3.97 -17.62
C GLY A 83 -24.12 -2.64 -16.98
N ARG A 84 -25.06 -1.70 -16.97
CA ARG A 84 -24.97 -0.42 -16.26
C ARG A 84 -26.11 -0.33 -15.25
N GLY A 85 -25.77 -0.32 -13.98
CA GLY A 85 -26.69 -0.28 -12.84
C GLY A 85 -26.85 1.11 -12.25
N ARG A 86 -27.44 1.19 -11.05
CA ARG A 86 -27.57 2.47 -10.34
C ARG A 86 -26.22 2.93 -9.81
N GLY A 87 -26.05 4.25 -9.71
CA GLY A 87 -24.82 4.86 -9.18
C GLY A 87 -23.58 4.34 -9.92
N GLU A 88 -23.51 4.51 -11.24
CA GLU A 88 -22.34 4.15 -12.06
C GLU A 88 -21.79 2.72 -11.87
N ARG A 89 -22.56 1.79 -11.30
CA ARG A 89 -22.22 0.37 -11.22
C ARG A 89 -22.11 -0.20 -12.62
N LYS A 90 -20.97 -0.83 -12.92
CA LYS A 90 -20.69 -1.38 -14.26
C LYS A 90 -20.21 -2.80 -14.13
N ALA A 91 -20.75 -3.69 -14.95
CA ALA A 91 -20.31 -5.07 -15.04
C ALA A 91 -20.16 -5.44 -16.51
N SER A 92 -18.94 -5.78 -16.93
CA SER A 92 -18.63 -6.15 -18.31
C SER A 92 -18.07 -7.57 -18.33
N TYR A 93 -18.57 -8.39 -19.26
CA TYR A 93 -18.15 -9.77 -19.45
C TYR A 93 -17.86 -10.02 -20.92
N ASN A 94 -16.65 -10.50 -21.22
CA ASN A 94 -16.29 -10.99 -22.54
C ASN A 94 -16.22 -12.52 -22.51
N ILE A 95 -17.14 -13.19 -23.21
CA ILE A 95 -17.30 -14.64 -23.22
C ILE A 95 -16.62 -15.21 -24.48
N SER A 96 -15.52 -15.93 -24.25
CA SER A 96 -14.75 -16.58 -25.31
C SER A 96 -14.91 -18.10 -25.29
N PRO A 97 -15.07 -18.76 -26.44
CA PRO A 97 -15.08 -20.22 -26.51
C PRO A 97 -13.68 -20.79 -26.31
N ARG A 98 -13.61 -21.99 -25.73
CA ARG A 98 -12.37 -22.77 -25.57
C ARG A 98 -12.62 -24.21 -25.95
N PHE A 99 -11.66 -24.80 -26.65
CA PHE A 99 -11.73 -26.20 -27.07
C PHE A 99 -10.34 -26.73 -27.48
N PRO A 100 -10.08 -28.04 -27.43
CA PRO A 100 -8.76 -28.56 -27.77
C PRO A 100 -8.30 -28.25 -29.19
N ASN A 101 -7.00 -27.97 -29.32
CA ASN A 101 -6.29 -27.68 -30.56
C ASN A 101 -6.83 -26.46 -31.31
N MET A 102 -7.19 -25.38 -30.59
CA MET A 102 -7.59 -24.12 -31.22
C MET A 102 -6.51 -23.61 -32.17
N ARG A 103 -6.94 -23.01 -33.28
CA ARG A 103 -6.06 -22.48 -34.31
C ARG A 103 -6.36 -21.01 -34.55
N HIS A 104 -5.33 -20.27 -34.93
CA HIS A 104 -5.49 -18.91 -35.41
C HIS A 104 -6.22 -18.93 -36.75
N TRP A 105 -7.21 -18.05 -36.94
CA TRP A 105 -8.07 -18.06 -38.12
C TRP A 105 -7.32 -17.82 -39.45
N GLU A 106 -6.29 -16.96 -39.42
CA GLU A 106 -5.55 -16.58 -40.63
C GLU A 106 -4.39 -17.54 -40.95
N SER A 107 -3.43 -17.67 -40.02
CA SER A 107 -2.26 -18.54 -40.19
C SER A 107 -2.56 -20.04 -40.10
N GLY A 108 -3.66 -20.44 -39.47
CA GLY A 108 -3.96 -21.85 -39.19
C GLY A 108 -3.05 -22.49 -38.13
N GLU A 109 -2.13 -21.73 -37.52
CA GLU A 109 -1.23 -22.21 -36.48
C GLU A 109 -1.98 -22.54 -35.18
N ARG A 110 -1.48 -23.51 -34.42
CA ARG A 110 -2.06 -23.86 -33.11
C ARG A 110 -1.81 -22.71 -32.14
N LEU A 111 -2.88 -22.26 -31.47
CA LEU A 111 -2.80 -21.23 -30.45
C LEU A 111 -2.27 -21.82 -29.14
N GLN A 112 -1.35 -21.10 -28.50
CA GLN A 112 -0.84 -21.43 -27.17
C GLN A 112 -1.64 -20.66 -26.12
N LEU A 113 -2.89 -21.08 -25.89
CA LEU A 113 -3.72 -20.53 -24.83
C LEU A 113 -3.44 -21.27 -23.51
N PRO A 114 -3.44 -20.58 -22.36
CA PRO A 114 -3.27 -21.24 -21.05
C PRO A 114 -4.33 -22.30 -20.72
N TRP A 115 -5.45 -22.33 -21.45
CA TRP A 115 -6.60 -23.21 -21.20
C TRP A 115 -6.22 -24.68 -21.07
N GLU A 116 -5.59 -25.29 -22.07
CA GLU A 116 -5.31 -26.74 -22.07
C GLU A 116 -4.38 -27.15 -20.92
N ASN A 117 -3.40 -26.29 -20.61
CA ASN A 117 -2.45 -26.55 -19.53
C ASN A 117 -3.07 -26.36 -18.13
N GLN A 118 -4.12 -25.55 -18.02
CA GLN A 118 -4.71 -25.17 -16.73
C GLN A 118 -6.04 -25.88 -16.41
N VAL A 119 -6.82 -26.22 -17.43
CA VAL A 119 -8.16 -26.81 -17.33
C VAL A 119 -8.18 -28.23 -17.92
N GLY A 120 -7.30 -28.51 -18.89
CA GLY A 120 -7.22 -29.80 -19.59
C GLY A 120 -7.71 -29.74 -21.03
N GLU A 121 -7.62 -30.88 -21.72
CA GLU A 121 -8.08 -31.05 -23.12
C GLU A 121 -9.61 -31.20 -23.20
N VAL A 122 -10.34 -30.19 -22.73
CA VAL A 122 -11.81 -30.15 -22.71
C VAL A 122 -12.34 -28.87 -23.35
N ASP A 123 -13.55 -28.94 -23.90
CA ASP A 123 -14.29 -27.77 -24.35
C ASP A 123 -14.77 -26.95 -23.13
N GLY A 124 -15.02 -25.65 -23.32
CA GLY A 124 -15.46 -24.77 -22.24
C GLY A 124 -15.63 -23.32 -22.68
N VAL A 125 -15.80 -22.45 -21.70
CA VAL A 125 -15.83 -21.00 -21.87
C VAL A 125 -14.86 -20.32 -20.90
N ASP A 126 -14.21 -19.27 -21.38
CA ASP A 126 -13.33 -18.37 -20.64
C ASP A 126 -13.99 -16.99 -20.67
N VAL A 127 -14.28 -16.46 -19.50
CA VAL A 127 -15.01 -15.20 -19.35
C VAL A 127 -14.07 -14.20 -18.70
N GLU A 128 -13.63 -13.22 -19.46
CA GLU A 128 -12.95 -12.04 -18.92
C GLU A 128 -13.99 -11.09 -18.34
N PHE A 129 -13.77 -10.60 -17.13
CA PHE A 129 -14.68 -9.70 -16.45
C PHE A 129 -13.98 -8.43 -15.99
N HIS A 130 -14.73 -7.32 -16.05
CA HIS A 130 -14.36 -6.04 -15.47
C HIS A 130 -15.59 -5.46 -14.78
N THR A 131 -15.50 -5.24 -13.47
CA THR A 131 -16.60 -4.68 -12.67
C THR A 131 -16.15 -3.42 -11.95
N SER A 132 -17.01 -2.41 -11.91
CA SER A 132 -16.77 -1.14 -11.21
C SER A 132 -17.85 -0.89 -10.17
N ASN A 133 -17.45 -0.52 -8.95
CA ASN A 133 -18.34 -0.24 -7.82
C ASN A 133 -19.25 -1.43 -7.41
N ILE A 134 -18.77 -2.66 -7.59
CA ILE A 134 -19.49 -3.91 -7.30
C ILE A 134 -18.53 -4.86 -6.58
N GLU A 135 -19.01 -5.52 -5.51
CA GLU A 135 -18.23 -6.53 -4.79
C GLU A 135 -17.90 -7.75 -5.68
N PRO A 136 -16.75 -8.43 -5.51
CA PRO A 136 -16.34 -9.54 -6.38
C PRO A 136 -17.41 -10.62 -6.54
N ASP A 137 -17.97 -11.10 -5.42
CA ASP A 137 -18.99 -12.16 -5.43
C ASP A 137 -20.26 -11.70 -6.13
N ARG A 138 -20.67 -10.45 -5.93
CA ARG A 138 -21.82 -9.88 -6.63
C ARG A 138 -21.57 -9.77 -8.14
N GLY A 139 -20.35 -9.41 -8.52
CA GLY A 139 -19.92 -9.41 -9.92
C GLY A 139 -20.04 -10.79 -10.58
N LEU A 140 -19.74 -11.87 -9.85
CA LEU A 140 -19.93 -13.24 -10.31
C LEU A 140 -21.41 -13.62 -10.44
N GLU A 141 -22.24 -13.22 -9.49
CA GLU A 141 -23.68 -13.48 -9.48
C GLU A 141 -24.45 -12.77 -10.61
N LEU A 142 -23.99 -11.58 -11.02
CA LEU A 142 -24.68 -10.79 -12.06
C LEU A 142 -24.61 -11.44 -13.45
N LEU A 143 -23.54 -12.17 -13.77
CA LEU A 143 -23.36 -12.83 -15.08
C LEU A 143 -24.53 -13.77 -15.44
N PRO A 144 -24.88 -14.79 -14.62
CA PRO A 144 -26.02 -15.67 -14.93
C PRO A 144 -27.37 -14.92 -14.97
N GLU A 145 -27.53 -13.84 -14.20
CA GLU A 145 -28.77 -13.04 -14.23
C GLU A 145 -28.88 -12.21 -15.53
N PHE A 146 -27.79 -11.58 -15.98
CA PHE A 146 -27.75 -10.91 -17.29
C PHE A 146 -28.02 -11.90 -18.40
N PHE A 147 -27.39 -13.08 -18.32
CA PHE A 147 -27.57 -14.15 -19.28
C PHE A 147 -29.01 -14.63 -19.33
N THR A 148 -29.68 -14.78 -18.18
CA THR A 148 -31.10 -15.15 -18.10
C THR A 148 -31.99 -14.08 -18.73
N ALA A 149 -31.78 -12.81 -18.39
CA ALA A 149 -32.57 -11.69 -18.92
C ALA A 149 -32.48 -11.58 -20.46
N ILE A 150 -31.31 -11.82 -21.05
CA ILE A 150 -31.11 -11.82 -22.51
C ILE A 150 -32.00 -12.89 -23.18
N PHE A 151 -32.04 -14.10 -22.63
CA PHE A 151 -32.79 -15.21 -23.22
C PHE A 151 -34.30 -15.08 -22.98
N GLU A 152 -34.71 -14.59 -21.81
CA GLU A 152 -36.10 -14.24 -21.56
C GLU A 152 -36.61 -13.17 -22.53
N HIS A 153 -35.80 -12.13 -22.78
CA HIS A 153 -36.11 -11.11 -23.78
C HIS A 153 -36.22 -11.70 -25.20
N ALA A 154 -35.34 -12.65 -25.54
CA ALA A 154 -35.40 -13.39 -26.80
C ALA A 154 -36.59 -14.36 -26.92
N GLY A 155 -37.31 -14.63 -25.83
CA GLY A 155 -38.36 -15.64 -25.79
C GLY A 155 -37.83 -17.07 -25.92
N GLU A 156 -36.54 -17.27 -25.63
CA GLU A 156 -35.84 -18.54 -25.75
C GLU A 156 -35.58 -19.16 -24.37
N ARG A 157 -35.49 -20.50 -24.34
CA ARG A 157 -35.17 -21.20 -23.10
C ARG A 157 -33.67 -21.38 -22.98
N ILE A 158 -33.17 -21.22 -21.76
CA ILE A 158 -31.77 -21.48 -21.45
C ILE A 158 -31.62 -22.56 -20.38
N HIS A 159 -30.45 -23.20 -20.38
CA HIS A 159 -30.07 -24.10 -19.30
C HIS A 159 -29.81 -23.29 -18.03
N SER A 160 -30.57 -23.56 -16.96
CA SER A 160 -30.56 -22.76 -15.72
C SER A 160 -29.19 -22.71 -15.04
N GLU A 161 -28.38 -23.74 -15.21
CA GLU A 161 -27.08 -23.89 -14.52
C GLU A 161 -25.91 -23.19 -15.21
N TYR A 162 -26.12 -22.54 -16.37
CA TYR A 162 -25.04 -21.80 -17.02
C TYR A 162 -24.54 -20.67 -16.13
N PHE A 163 -23.23 -20.63 -15.90
CA PHE A 163 -22.50 -19.70 -15.02
C PHE A 163 -22.88 -19.73 -13.54
N ARG A 164 -23.78 -20.63 -13.11
CA ARG A 164 -24.17 -20.77 -11.69
C ARG A 164 -23.29 -21.75 -10.92
N THR A 165 -22.46 -22.53 -11.60
CA THR A 165 -21.46 -23.39 -10.94
C THR A 165 -20.23 -22.56 -10.55
N THR A 166 -19.54 -22.98 -9.49
CA THR A 166 -18.28 -22.35 -9.09
C THR A 166 -17.29 -22.34 -10.26
N PRO A 167 -16.66 -21.20 -10.58
CA PRO A 167 -15.60 -21.15 -11.58
C PRO A 167 -14.49 -22.18 -11.27
N HIS A 168 -13.88 -22.72 -12.32
CA HIS A 168 -12.76 -23.65 -12.18
C HIS A 168 -11.61 -23.01 -11.37
N SER A 169 -10.85 -23.82 -10.63
CA SER A 169 -9.73 -23.37 -9.77
C SER A 169 -8.62 -22.62 -10.51
N ALA A 170 -8.56 -22.75 -11.85
CA ALA A 170 -7.67 -21.99 -12.72
C ALA A 170 -8.16 -20.57 -13.07
N SER A 171 -9.31 -20.15 -12.54
CA SER A 171 -9.82 -18.78 -12.65
C SER A 171 -8.91 -17.82 -11.89
N ARG A 172 -8.73 -16.61 -12.41
CA ARG A 172 -7.72 -15.66 -11.95
C ARG A 172 -8.28 -14.26 -11.78
N MET A 173 -7.64 -13.47 -10.94
CA MET A 173 -7.82 -12.02 -10.83
C MET A 173 -6.48 -11.33 -11.05
N TRP A 174 -6.51 -10.10 -11.55
CA TRP A 174 -5.29 -9.32 -11.76
C TRP A 174 -5.39 -7.85 -11.41
N ALA A 175 -6.58 -7.35 -11.07
CA ALA A 175 -6.75 -6.03 -10.48
C ALA A 175 -7.88 -6.07 -9.45
N TYR A 176 -7.67 -5.43 -8.31
CA TYR A 176 -8.71 -5.19 -7.31
C TYR A 176 -8.38 -3.94 -6.49
N GLU A 177 -9.26 -2.94 -6.54
CA GLU A 177 -9.13 -1.68 -5.81
C GLU A 177 -10.31 -1.47 -4.85
N ARG A 178 -10.02 -0.98 -3.65
CA ARG A 178 -11.04 -0.49 -2.70
C ARG A 178 -10.64 0.89 -2.19
N TYR A 179 -11.64 1.69 -1.82
CA TYR A 179 -11.43 3.05 -1.37
C TYR A 179 -12.33 3.44 -0.19
N VAL A 180 -11.93 4.54 0.44
CA VAL A 180 -12.77 5.37 1.29
C VAL A 180 -12.70 6.82 0.80
N ARG A 181 -13.72 7.61 1.11
CA ARG A 181 -13.69 9.05 0.87
C ARG A 181 -13.64 9.81 2.19
N ILE A 182 -12.58 10.61 2.36
CA ILE A 182 -12.34 11.37 3.59
C ILE A 182 -12.30 12.86 3.29
N ARG A 183 -12.62 13.71 4.26
CA ARG A 183 -12.52 15.16 4.06
C ARG A 183 -11.07 15.59 3.81
N ARG A 184 -10.91 16.64 3.01
CA ARG A 184 -9.61 17.22 2.61
C ARG A 184 -8.68 17.48 3.78
N GLU A 185 -9.22 18.07 4.86
CA GLU A 185 -8.48 18.39 6.08
C GLU A 185 -7.82 17.16 6.75
N TRP A 186 -8.40 15.97 6.58
CA TRP A 186 -7.81 14.72 7.06
C TRP A 186 -6.84 14.13 6.06
N ALA A 187 -7.15 14.19 4.76
CA ALA A 187 -6.27 13.69 3.70
C ALA A 187 -4.93 14.43 3.60
N GLU A 188 -4.87 15.69 4.02
CA GLU A 188 -3.62 16.45 4.12
C GLU A 188 -2.59 15.73 5.00
N LYS A 189 -3.04 15.04 6.07
CA LYS A 189 -2.16 14.26 6.95
C LYS A 189 -1.47 13.08 6.28
N LEU A 190 -2.07 12.49 5.24
CA LEU A 190 -1.54 11.31 4.56
C LEU A 190 -0.49 11.66 3.49
N SER A 191 -0.35 12.94 3.13
CA SER A 191 0.34 13.41 1.92
C SER A 191 1.85 13.67 2.13
N SER A 192 2.32 14.89 1.84
CA SER A 192 3.75 15.26 1.70
C SER A 192 4.57 15.31 3.00
N ALA A 193 3.98 14.93 4.14
CA ALA A 193 4.70 14.66 5.39
C ALA A 193 4.11 13.44 6.12
N GLY A 194 3.19 12.74 5.46
CA GLY A 194 2.44 11.63 6.02
C GLY A 194 3.04 10.28 5.67
N VAL A 195 2.24 9.25 5.97
CA VAL A 195 2.56 7.84 5.77
C VAL A 195 3.18 7.52 4.42
N LEU A 196 2.72 8.12 3.31
CA LEU A 196 3.25 7.81 1.97
C LEU A 196 4.74 8.10 1.85
N GLN A 197 5.16 9.27 2.32
CA GLN A 197 6.56 9.68 2.24
C GLN A 197 7.41 8.98 3.30
N LYS A 198 6.90 8.80 4.52
CA LYS A 198 7.58 8.07 5.59
C LYS A 198 7.89 6.64 5.14
N VAL A 199 6.89 5.93 4.64
CA VAL A 199 7.04 4.55 4.14
C VAL A 199 8.05 4.48 3.00
N ALA A 200 7.94 5.35 1.98
CA ALA A 200 8.90 5.34 0.87
C ALA A 200 10.33 5.64 1.35
N HIS A 201 10.48 6.53 2.33
CA HIS A 201 11.77 6.90 2.89
C HIS A 201 12.40 5.76 3.69
N TYR A 202 11.66 5.14 4.60
CA TYR A 202 12.17 4.09 5.49
C TYR A 202 12.27 2.71 4.84
N LEU A 203 11.66 2.50 3.67
CA LEU A 203 11.90 1.31 2.87
C LEU A 203 13.12 1.45 1.96
N SER A 204 13.67 2.66 1.74
CA SER A 204 14.65 2.92 0.68
C SER A 204 15.99 2.16 0.81
N ASP A 205 16.28 1.60 1.97
CA ASP A 205 17.53 0.96 2.33
C ASP A 205 17.43 -0.57 2.50
N LEU A 206 16.23 -1.16 2.42
CA LEU A 206 16.05 -2.59 2.62
C LEU A 206 16.31 -3.39 1.33
N GLU A 207 17.07 -4.48 1.43
CA GLU A 207 17.30 -5.35 0.28
C GLU A 207 15.99 -6.05 -0.17
N GLY A 208 15.74 -6.12 -1.48
CA GLY A 208 14.59 -6.81 -2.07
C GLY A 208 13.28 -6.02 -2.05
N VAL A 209 13.25 -4.85 -1.44
CA VAL A 209 12.11 -3.93 -1.50
C VAL A 209 12.12 -3.14 -2.81
N LYS A 210 10.95 -2.68 -3.21
CA LYS A 210 10.76 -1.74 -4.30
C LYS A 210 9.58 -0.86 -3.94
N ALA A 211 9.89 0.42 -3.67
CA ALA A 211 8.93 1.46 -3.40
C ALA A 211 9.10 2.60 -4.41
N GLU A 212 8.03 3.04 -5.07
CA GLU A 212 8.05 4.20 -5.97
C GLU A 212 7.00 5.21 -5.49
N LEU A 213 7.45 6.42 -5.15
CA LEU A 213 6.57 7.52 -4.74
C LEU A 213 6.41 8.50 -5.90
N HIS A 214 5.17 8.70 -6.34
CA HIS A 214 4.78 9.69 -7.32
C HIS A 214 3.96 10.78 -6.63
N ILE A 215 4.39 12.03 -6.78
CA ILE A 215 3.71 13.20 -6.23
C ILE A 215 3.32 14.10 -7.39
N ASP A 216 2.02 14.20 -7.65
CA ASP A 216 1.45 15.19 -8.56
C ASP A 216 0.51 16.11 -7.76
N ASN A 217 1.02 17.33 -7.56
CA ASN A 217 0.31 18.42 -6.93
C ASN A 217 0.36 19.69 -7.80
N GLU A 218 0.52 19.56 -9.12
CA GLU A 218 0.64 20.73 -10.02
C GLU A 218 -0.62 21.60 -9.99
N GLU A 219 -1.78 20.97 -9.96
CA GLU A 219 -3.09 21.64 -9.96
C GLU A 219 -3.60 21.91 -8.53
N VAL A 220 -3.54 20.90 -7.66
CA VAL A 220 -4.00 20.97 -6.27
C VAL A 220 -3.25 19.96 -5.40
N VAL A 221 -3.11 20.23 -4.11
CA VAL A 221 -2.59 19.25 -3.15
C VAL A 221 -3.46 18.00 -3.18
N ASN A 222 -2.80 16.85 -3.25
CA ASN A 222 -3.37 15.52 -3.43
C ASN A 222 -4.07 15.31 -4.77
N HIS A 223 -3.74 16.08 -5.82
CA HIS A 223 -4.32 15.83 -7.15
C HIS A 223 -4.15 14.35 -7.51
N GLN A 224 -2.90 13.86 -7.46
CA GLN A 224 -2.61 12.45 -7.67
C GLN A 224 -1.29 12.04 -6.99
N ASN A 225 -1.37 11.64 -5.72
CA ASN A 225 -0.22 11.13 -4.97
C ASN A 225 -0.32 9.61 -4.87
N ARG A 226 0.74 8.89 -5.26
CA ARG A 226 0.74 7.42 -5.35
C ARG A 226 2.01 6.84 -4.76
N LEU A 227 1.86 5.78 -3.96
CA LEU A 227 2.94 4.94 -3.49
C LEU A 227 2.76 3.54 -4.04
N PHE A 228 3.71 3.08 -4.84
CA PHE A 228 3.76 1.72 -5.37
C PHE A 228 4.70 0.87 -4.52
N LEU A 229 4.26 -0.33 -4.15
CA LEU A 229 5.00 -1.28 -3.32
C LEU A 229 5.01 -2.65 -3.99
N ASN A 230 6.17 -3.31 -4.05
CA ASN A 230 6.25 -4.74 -4.39
C ASN A 230 5.82 -5.62 -3.19
N PRO A 231 5.65 -6.95 -3.37
CA PRO A 231 5.28 -7.87 -2.29
C PRO A 231 6.16 -7.76 -1.05
N THR A 232 7.50 -7.74 -1.23
CA THR A 232 8.45 -7.62 -0.13
C THR A 232 8.22 -6.34 0.68
N SER A 233 8.04 -5.21 0.00
CA SER A 233 7.77 -3.92 0.65
C SER A 233 6.47 -3.93 1.44
N ALA A 234 5.41 -4.54 0.89
CA ALA A 234 4.14 -4.67 1.59
C ALA A 234 4.29 -5.53 2.86
N SER A 235 5.05 -6.63 2.79
CA SER A 235 5.28 -7.53 3.92
C SER A 235 6.11 -6.91 5.05
N GLU A 236 6.99 -5.94 4.74
CA GLU A 236 7.75 -5.18 5.76
C GLU A 236 6.88 -4.20 6.54
N LEU A 237 5.78 -3.73 5.92
CA LEU A 237 4.83 -2.81 6.55
C LEU A 237 3.77 -3.53 7.36
N LEU A 238 3.25 -4.64 6.83
CA LEU A 238 2.11 -5.34 7.41
C LEU A 238 2.41 -6.86 7.43
N PRO A 239 2.45 -7.48 8.62
CA PRO A 239 2.71 -8.91 8.75
C PRO A 239 1.73 -9.77 7.94
N GLY A 240 2.23 -10.80 7.25
CA GLY A 240 1.38 -11.72 6.48
C GLY A 240 0.95 -11.22 5.11
N HIS A 241 1.27 -9.98 4.75
CA HIS A 241 0.94 -9.42 3.44
C HIS A 241 1.83 -9.99 2.33
N THR A 242 1.21 -10.40 1.23
CA THR A 242 1.88 -11.14 0.13
C THR A 242 1.73 -10.47 -1.24
N TYR A 243 0.86 -9.46 -1.37
CA TYR A 243 0.63 -8.78 -2.65
C TYR A 243 1.30 -7.40 -2.74
N GLY A 244 1.96 -7.12 -3.86
CA GLY A 244 2.33 -5.78 -4.26
C GLY A 244 1.09 -4.93 -4.56
N ARG A 245 1.16 -3.63 -4.24
CA ARG A 245 0.01 -2.73 -4.21
C ARG A 245 0.37 -1.28 -4.51
N LYS A 246 -0.62 -0.50 -4.96
CA LYS A 246 -0.59 0.95 -5.10
C LYS A 246 -1.49 1.54 -4.02
N PHE A 247 -0.97 2.47 -3.24
CA PHE A 247 -1.75 3.29 -2.33
C PHE A 247 -1.83 4.71 -2.90
N GLU A 248 -3.04 5.21 -3.15
CA GLU A 248 -3.28 6.47 -3.86
C GLU A 248 -4.20 7.40 -3.06
N ILE A 249 -3.86 8.69 -3.12
CA ILE A 249 -4.74 9.79 -2.69
C ILE A 249 -5.06 10.59 -3.95
N TYR A 250 -6.34 10.70 -4.27
CA TYR A 250 -6.83 11.36 -5.47
C TYR A 250 -7.81 12.49 -5.16
N GLN A 251 -7.49 13.69 -5.65
CA GLN A 251 -8.30 14.90 -5.57
C GLN A 251 -8.61 15.39 -6.99
N LEU A 252 -9.87 15.72 -7.24
CA LEU A 252 -10.27 16.36 -8.50
C LEU A 252 -9.41 17.60 -8.77
N ALA A 253 -8.93 17.79 -10.01
CA ALA A 253 -8.02 18.88 -10.39
C ALA A 253 -8.55 20.27 -10.01
N ASP A 254 -9.86 20.52 -10.22
CA ASP A 254 -10.55 21.73 -9.78
C ASP A 254 -11.67 21.36 -8.80
N PRO A 255 -11.36 21.21 -7.49
CA PRO A 255 -12.37 20.86 -6.50
C PRO A 255 -13.39 21.99 -6.28
N ASP A 256 -13.01 23.24 -6.56
CA ASP A 256 -13.88 24.40 -6.37
C ASP A 256 -14.89 24.57 -7.53
N ALA A 257 -14.75 23.77 -8.60
CA ALA A 257 -15.78 23.61 -9.63
C ALA A 257 -17.06 22.94 -9.12
N VAL A 258 -17.02 22.27 -7.96
CA VAL A 258 -18.18 21.66 -7.31
C VAL A 258 -18.46 22.31 -5.95
N SER A 259 -19.68 22.12 -5.45
CA SER A 259 -20.07 22.52 -4.09
C SER A 259 -19.19 21.82 -3.06
N LYS A 260 -18.90 22.49 -1.93
CA LYS A 260 -18.22 21.86 -0.79
C LYS A 260 -18.98 20.69 -0.17
N ASP A 261 -20.29 20.65 -0.38
CA ASP A 261 -21.16 19.55 0.05
C ASP A 261 -21.18 18.40 -0.98
N HIS A 262 -20.60 18.60 -2.16
CA HIS A 262 -20.50 17.57 -3.18
C HIS A 262 -19.37 16.59 -2.81
N PRO A 263 -19.58 15.26 -2.86
CA PRO A 263 -18.56 14.31 -2.43
C PRO A 263 -17.21 14.45 -3.16
N SER A 264 -17.23 14.71 -4.48
CA SER A 264 -16.00 14.96 -5.27
C SER A 264 -15.20 16.20 -4.88
N TYR A 265 -15.72 17.08 -4.02
CA TYR A 265 -14.91 18.13 -3.39
C TYR A 265 -13.84 17.51 -2.49
N HIS A 266 -14.09 16.33 -1.93
CA HIS A 266 -13.22 15.62 -1.02
C HIS A 266 -12.44 14.50 -1.72
N PRO A 267 -11.21 14.18 -1.30
CA PRO A 267 -10.38 13.19 -1.98
C PRO A 267 -10.79 11.75 -1.69
N LYS A 268 -10.44 10.86 -2.62
CA LYS A 268 -10.45 9.41 -2.40
C LYS A 268 -9.10 8.98 -1.85
N VAL A 269 -9.13 8.00 -0.95
CA VAL A 269 -7.97 7.26 -0.46
C VAL A 269 -8.19 5.80 -0.83
N GLU A 270 -7.35 5.25 -1.69
CA GLU A 270 -7.60 3.99 -2.38
C GLU A 270 -6.37 3.09 -2.40
N VAL A 271 -6.59 1.78 -2.28
CA VAL A 271 -5.56 0.76 -2.38
C VAL A 271 -5.93 -0.20 -3.51
N LEU A 272 -5.01 -0.35 -4.47
CA LEU A 272 -5.12 -1.26 -5.61
C LEU A 272 -4.06 -2.35 -5.51
N VAL A 273 -4.48 -3.61 -5.59
CA VAL A 273 -3.60 -4.73 -5.90
C VAL A 273 -3.68 -5.01 -7.40
N ASN A 274 -2.55 -5.06 -8.09
CA ASN A 274 -2.49 -5.33 -9.53
C ASN A 274 -1.34 -6.27 -9.89
N LYS A 275 -1.54 -7.19 -10.85
CA LYS A 275 -0.50 -8.13 -11.30
C LYS A 275 0.79 -7.43 -11.74
N SER A 276 0.72 -6.21 -12.27
CA SER A 276 1.91 -5.46 -12.71
C SER A 276 2.87 -5.15 -11.55
N MET A 277 2.36 -5.12 -10.32
CA MET A 277 3.12 -4.93 -9.08
C MET A 277 3.56 -6.26 -8.45
N ASN A 278 3.15 -7.39 -9.04
CA ASN A 278 3.36 -8.76 -8.58
C ASN A 278 4.05 -9.60 -9.67
N ASP A 279 5.12 -9.08 -10.27
CA ASP A 279 5.90 -9.74 -11.32
C ASP A 279 5.09 -10.18 -12.57
N GLY A 280 3.94 -9.55 -12.80
CA GLY A 280 3.02 -9.90 -13.88
C GLY A 280 2.14 -11.11 -13.58
N GLU A 281 2.18 -11.64 -12.36
CA GLU A 281 1.42 -12.83 -11.95
C GLU A 281 0.00 -12.47 -11.49
N ALA A 282 -0.97 -13.18 -12.06
CA ALA A 282 -2.38 -13.10 -11.66
C ALA A 282 -2.66 -14.13 -10.54
N TRP A 283 -3.36 -13.72 -9.47
CA TRP A 283 -3.69 -14.58 -8.34
C TRP A 283 -4.97 -15.38 -8.57
N ALA A 284 -5.23 -16.41 -7.77
CA ALA A 284 -6.41 -17.24 -7.94
C ALA A 284 -7.68 -16.47 -7.54
N TRP A 285 -8.77 -16.70 -8.27
CA TRP A 285 -10.09 -16.19 -7.88
C TRP A 285 -10.50 -16.63 -6.46
N ALA A 286 -10.03 -17.81 -6.03
CA ALA A 286 -10.27 -18.32 -4.70
C ALA A 286 -9.70 -17.41 -3.60
N ASP A 287 -8.63 -16.67 -3.89
CA ASP A 287 -7.88 -15.84 -2.94
C ASP A 287 -8.52 -14.45 -2.77
N ARG A 288 -9.64 -14.14 -3.45
CA ARG A 288 -10.25 -12.79 -3.46
C ARG A 288 -10.59 -12.24 -2.08
N HIS A 289 -10.89 -13.11 -1.12
CA HIS A 289 -11.21 -12.71 0.25
C HIS A 289 -9.94 -12.31 1.02
N GLU A 290 -8.85 -13.06 0.86
CA GLU A 290 -7.53 -12.70 1.38
C GLU A 290 -7.02 -11.39 0.76
N VAL A 291 -7.23 -11.20 -0.56
CA VAL A 291 -6.87 -9.95 -1.22
C VAL A 291 -7.70 -8.78 -0.69
N THR A 292 -9.00 -8.99 -0.42
CA THR A 292 -9.86 -7.97 0.20
C THR A 292 -9.31 -7.56 1.56
N GLU A 293 -9.02 -8.53 2.42
CA GLU A 293 -8.48 -8.31 3.77
C GLU A 293 -7.18 -7.49 3.71
N GLN A 294 -6.20 -7.90 2.91
CA GLN A 294 -4.93 -7.18 2.79
C GLN A 294 -5.08 -5.74 2.25
N ILE A 295 -6.03 -5.50 1.32
CA ILE A 295 -6.33 -4.16 0.80
C ILE A 295 -6.90 -3.29 1.94
N GLU A 296 -7.86 -3.82 2.68
CA GLU A 296 -8.54 -3.10 3.76
C GLU A 296 -7.63 -2.84 4.95
N GLU A 297 -6.81 -3.82 5.33
CA GLU A 297 -5.76 -3.67 6.35
C GLU A 297 -4.79 -2.57 5.96
N THR A 298 -4.34 -2.52 4.70
CA THR A 298 -3.44 -1.44 4.24
C THR A 298 -4.10 -0.08 4.37
N LEU A 299 -5.34 0.04 3.89
CA LEU A 299 -6.07 1.30 3.89
C LEU A 299 -6.30 1.78 5.32
N LEU A 300 -6.83 0.92 6.19
CA LEU A 300 -7.22 1.30 7.55
C LEU A 300 -6.00 1.49 8.47
N ASN A 301 -4.92 0.72 8.30
CA ASN A 301 -3.68 0.95 9.04
C ASN A 301 -3.00 2.25 8.63
N ALA A 302 -2.98 2.59 7.34
CA ALA A 302 -2.44 3.87 6.89
C ALA A 302 -3.19 5.07 7.49
N LEU A 303 -4.51 4.97 7.65
CA LEU A 303 -5.29 5.99 8.38
C LEU A 303 -4.97 5.98 9.88
N HIS A 304 -4.83 4.79 10.47
CA HIS A 304 -4.53 4.61 11.90
C HIS A 304 -3.18 5.25 12.28
N TRP A 305 -2.14 5.03 11.49
CA TRP A 305 -0.77 5.55 11.75
C TRP A 305 -0.68 7.07 11.72
N GLU A 306 -1.64 7.76 11.07
CA GLU A 306 -1.73 9.23 11.05
C GLU A 306 -2.78 9.79 12.02
N ASP A 307 -3.20 8.99 13.01
CA ASP A 307 -4.22 9.32 14.01
C ASP A 307 -5.53 9.82 13.37
N ILE A 308 -5.91 9.24 12.23
CA ILE A 308 -7.20 9.53 11.58
C ILE A 308 -8.26 8.62 12.21
N PRO A 309 -9.36 9.18 12.77
CA PRO A 309 -10.41 8.36 13.35
C PRO A 309 -11.02 7.38 12.33
N LEU A 310 -11.00 6.09 12.65
CA LEU A 310 -11.50 5.04 11.76
C LEU A 310 -13.04 4.90 11.78
N GLY A 311 -13.70 5.38 12.83
CA GLY A 311 -15.14 5.29 12.96
C GLY A 311 -15.87 6.32 12.07
N PRO A 312 -16.91 5.93 11.32
CA PRO A 312 -17.72 6.89 10.57
C PRO A 312 -18.62 7.75 11.47
N ASP A 313 -19.01 7.23 12.64
CA ASP A 313 -19.92 7.91 13.54
C ASP A 313 -19.26 9.07 14.30
N GLY A 314 -19.77 10.29 14.11
CA GLY A 314 -19.42 11.46 14.92
C GLY A 314 -18.00 12.00 14.74
N SER A 315 -17.17 11.36 13.92
CA SER A 315 -15.79 11.80 13.62
C SER A 315 -15.72 12.93 12.61
N GLY A 316 -16.72 13.03 11.73
CA GLY A 316 -16.73 13.99 10.62
C GLY A 316 -15.62 13.72 9.59
N VAL A 317 -14.98 12.55 9.61
CA VAL A 317 -13.87 12.20 8.71
C VAL A 317 -14.38 11.80 7.33
N TYR A 318 -15.38 10.93 7.29
CA TYR A 318 -15.83 10.26 6.07
C TYR A 318 -16.98 11.00 5.39
N VAL A 319 -17.01 10.94 4.06
CA VAL A 319 -18.04 11.58 3.24
C VAL A 319 -18.61 10.54 2.28
N ALA A 320 -19.88 10.21 2.46
CA ALA A 320 -20.58 9.31 1.55
C ALA A 320 -20.61 9.86 0.11
N ASP A 321 -20.54 8.99 -0.87
CA ASP A 321 -20.76 9.29 -2.28
C ASP A 321 -21.75 8.30 -2.91
N ASP A 322 -21.87 8.30 -4.24
CA ASP A 322 -22.84 7.45 -4.93
C ASP A 322 -22.54 5.94 -4.78
N HIS A 323 -21.38 5.55 -4.25
CA HIS A 323 -20.94 4.15 -4.13
C HIS A 323 -20.44 3.81 -2.73
N PHE A 324 -19.92 4.79 -1.99
CA PHE A 324 -19.41 4.65 -0.63
C PHE A 324 -20.40 5.21 0.38
N ASP A 325 -20.95 4.36 1.23
CA ASP A 325 -22.03 4.74 2.17
C ASP A 325 -21.51 5.39 3.47
N ALA A 326 -20.20 5.38 3.71
CA ALA A 326 -19.58 5.88 4.94
C ALA A 326 -20.21 5.28 6.22
N VAL A 327 -20.45 3.96 6.23
CA VAL A 327 -21.03 3.22 7.35
C VAL A 327 -19.98 2.41 8.09
N ALA A 328 -20.31 1.98 9.31
CA ALA A 328 -19.40 1.14 10.09
C ALA A 328 -19.43 -0.28 9.54
N ARG A 329 -18.26 -0.90 9.44
CA ARG A 329 -18.15 -2.31 9.06
C ARG A 329 -18.54 -3.24 10.20
N ASP A 330 -19.06 -4.41 9.83
CA ASP A 330 -19.42 -5.47 10.78
C ASP A 330 -18.19 -6.24 11.28
N ASP A 331 -17.30 -6.64 10.37
CA ASP A 331 -16.11 -7.45 10.67
C ASP A 331 -14.85 -6.58 10.66
N LEU A 332 -14.23 -6.34 11.82
CA LEU A 332 -13.06 -5.46 11.94
C LEU A 332 -11.80 -6.08 11.32
N VAL A 333 -10.96 -5.26 10.69
CA VAL A 333 -9.59 -5.64 10.32
C VAL A 333 -8.61 -5.49 11.48
N GLU A 334 -7.51 -6.22 11.42
CA GLU A 334 -6.40 -6.07 12.35
C GLU A 334 -5.73 -4.70 12.18
N LEU A 335 -5.42 -4.07 13.31
CA LEU A 335 -4.66 -2.83 13.37
C LEU A 335 -3.28 -3.13 13.95
N TYR A 336 -2.26 -2.76 13.21
CA TYR A 336 -0.86 -2.90 13.54
C TYR A 336 -0.29 -1.56 13.99
N GLU A 337 0.72 -1.64 14.84
CA GLU A 337 1.52 -0.47 15.19
C GLU A 337 2.19 0.12 13.95
N ASP A 338 2.39 1.43 13.95
CA ASP A 338 3.11 2.11 12.87
C ASP A 338 4.51 1.50 12.73
N PRO A 339 4.84 0.88 11.58
CA PRO A 339 6.14 0.25 11.37
C PRO A 339 7.24 1.27 11.15
N THR A 340 6.91 2.54 10.89
CA THR A 340 7.88 3.56 10.50
C THR A 340 8.97 3.83 11.55
N PRO A 341 8.73 3.86 12.88
CA PRO A 341 9.79 4.01 13.88
C PRO A 341 10.74 2.79 13.93
N ARG A 342 10.23 1.58 13.70
CA ARG A 342 11.06 0.36 13.64
C ARG A 342 11.94 0.36 12.39
N LEU A 343 11.35 0.69 11.24
CA LEU A 343 12.08 0.81 9.98
C LEU A 343 13.12 1.92 10.07
N GLU A 344 12.78 3.02 10.74
CA GLU A 344 13.70 4.11 11.01
C GLU A 344 14.93 3.61 11.78
N ALA A 345 14.71 3.06 12.97
CA ALA A 345 15.78 2.55 13.83
C ALA A 345 16.66 1.50 13.14
N LYS A 346 16.10 0.69 12.23
CA LYS A 346 16.86 -0.32 11.47
C LYS A 346 17.84 0.32 10.48
N SER A 347 17.42 1.33 9.70
CA SER A 347 18.34 2.02 8.80
C SER A 347 19.41 2.76 9.59
N ASP A 348 19.03 3.42 10.69
CA ASP A 348 19.96 4.19 11.49
C ASP A 348 21.00 3.27 12.15
N HIS A 349 20.61 2.08 12.60
CA HIS A 349 21.54 1.10 13.17
C HIS A 349 22.55 0.61 12.13
N LEU A 350 22.10 0.36 10.90
CA LEU A 350 22.97 0.00 9.80
C LEU A 350 23.97 1.13 9.52
N LEU A 351 23.48 2.37 9.38
CA LEU A 351 24.31 3.57 9.23
C LEU A 351 25.35 3.70 10.35
N MET A 352 24.94 3.56 11.61
CA MET A 352 25.82 3.69 12.77
C MET A 352 26.85 2.56 12.86
N THR A 353 26.46 1.32 12.59
CA THR A 353 27.38 0.17 12.64
C THR A 353 28.49 0.36 11.61
N THR A 354 28.14 0.75 10.38
CA THR A 354 29.12 1.05 9.34
C THR A 354 29.97 2.28 9.72
N LEU A 355 29.40 3.33 10.33
CA LEU A 355 30.13 4.51 10.85
C LEU A 355 31.08 4.22 12.00
N ARG A 356 30.78 3.25 12.85
CA ARG A 356 31.67 2.86 13.94
C ARG A 356 32.81 1.99 13.44
N ASP A 357 32.53 1.09 12.50
CA ASP A 357 33.49 0.10 12.03
C ASP A 357 34.38 0.66 10.89
N MET A 358 34.07 1.85 10.36
CA MET A 358 34.84 2.52 9.33
C MET A 358 36.10 3.25 9.85
N GLY A 359 37.16 3.25 9.05
CA GLY A 359 38.37 4.02 9.33
C GLY A 359 38.20 5.52 9.07
N GLU A 360 39.11 6.33 9.60
CA GLU A 360 39.12 7.82 9.51
C GLU A 360 38.86 8.35 8.08
N THR A 361 39.48 7.72 7.07
CA THR A 361 39.29 8.12 5.66
C THR A 361 37.88 7.86 5.15
N ALA A 362 37.25 6.76 5.54
CA ALA A 362 35.88 6.47 5.14
C ALA A 362 34.89 7.44 5.79
N ARG A 363 35.16 7.86 7.03
CA ARG A 363 34.43 8.95 7.67
C ARG A 363 34.54 10.25 6.86
N ASP A 364 35.75 10.72 6.58
CA ASP A 364 35.99 11.95 5.81
C ASP A 364 35.27 11.94 4.43
N VAL A 365 35.31 10.80 3.74
CA VAL A 365 34.61 10.59 2.45
C VAL A 365 33.10 10.72 2.63
N SER A 366 32.53 10.04 3.61
CA SER A 366 31.09 10.05 3.87
C SER A 366 30.57 11.45 4.25
N GLU A 367 31.30 12.18 5.10
CA GLU A 367 30.94 13.56 5.51
C GLU A 367 30.96 14.54 4.32
N THR A 368 31.96 14.41 3.45
CA THR A 368 32.08 15.23 2.23
C THR A 368 30.92 14.97 1.27
N ILE A 369 30.64 13.70 0.96
CA ILE A 369 29.51 13.32 0.09
C ILE A 369 28.17 13.74 0.70
N ALA A 370 28.03 13.70 2.03
CA ALA A 370 26.78 14.08 2.70
C ALA A 370 26.47 15.57 2.56
N THR A 371 27.52 16.39 2.58
CA THR A 371 27.42 17.84 2.44
C THR A 371 27.19 18.25 0.99
N ASP A 372 27.92 17.64 0.05
CA ASP A 372 27.97 18.08 -1.35
C ASP A 372 26.95 17.35 -2.25
N GLY A 373 26.33 16.27 -1.75
CA GLY A 373 25.27 15.52 -2.43
C GLY A 373 25.75 14.50 -3.46
N GLY A 374 27.07 14.31 -3.57
CA GLY A 374 27.76 13.42 -4.50
C GLY A 374 29.12 14.00 -4.90
N ALA A 375 30.08 13.15 -5.26
CA ALA A 375 31.40 13.61 -5.74
C ALA A 375 32.08 12.53 -6.59
N THR A 376 32.99 12.93 -7.49
CA THR A 376 33.83 11.96 -8.18
C THR A 376 34.95 11.46 -7.26
N VAL A 377 35.49 10.27 -7.54
CA VAL A 377 36.65 9.73 -6.79
C VAL A 377 37.86 10.68 -6.85
N ASP A 378 38.07 11.35 -8.00
CA ASP A 378 39.17 12.29 -8.17
C ASP A 378 38.96 13.58 -7.35
N ASP A 379 37.73 14.10 -7.32
CA ASP A 379 37.40 15.27 -6.49
C ASP A 379 37.59 14.96 -5.00
N LEU A 380 37.16 13.79 -4.54
CA LEU A 380 37.36 13.33 -3.16
C LEU A 380 38.85 13.17 -2.83
N ALA A 381 39.64 12.65 -3.77
CA ALA A 381 41.08 12.51 -3.60
C ALA A 381 41.77 13.87 -3.44
N ASP A 382 41.40 14.85 -4.26
CA ASP A 382 41.95 16.20 -4.22
C ASP A 382 41.50 16.97 -2.97
N GLN A 383 40.21 16.91 -2.61
CA GLN A 383 39.63 17.62 -1.47
C GLN A 383 40.15 17.08 -0.13
N LEU A 384 40.31 15.76 -0.01
CA LEU A 384 40.80 15.10 1.21
C LEU A 384 42.33 14.92 1.21
N GLY A 385 43.02 15.27 0.12
CA GLY A 385 44.47 15.10 -0.02
C GLY A 385 44.92 13.64 0.09
N LYS A 386 44.10 12.70 -0.38
CA LYS A 386 44.35 11.25 -0.33
C LYS A 386 44.64 10.70 -1.72
N HIS A 387 45.30 9.55 -1.80
CA HIS A 387 45.49 8.87 -3.07
C HIS A 387 44.15 8.24 -3.53
N PRO A 388 43.79 8.25 -4.83
CA PRO A 388 42.52 7.67 -5.32
C PRO A 388 42.28 6.22 -4.86
N ALA A 389 43.34 5.39 -4.82
CA ALA A 389 43.26 4.02 -4.31
C ALA A 389 42.82 3.92 -2.83
N THR A 390 43.11 4.94 -2.02
CA THR A 390 42.66 5.05 -0.62
C THR A 390 41.18 5.43 -0.56
N ILE A 391 40.72 6.31 -1.47
CA ILE A 391 39.30 6.64 -1.64
C ILE A 391 38.50 5.41 -2.09
N TYR A 392 38.97 4.66 -3.08
CA TYR A 392 38.32 3.41 -3.51
C TYR A 392 38.17 2.37 -2.39
N ARG A 393 39.18 2.24 -1.52
CA ARG A 393 39.09 1.34 -0.36
C ARG A 393 38.04 1.85 0.63
N ALA A 394 38.08 3.14 0.94
CA ALA A 394 37.08 3.76 1.80
C ALA A 394 35.66 3.54 1.27
N ILE A 395 35.41 3.77 -0.02
CA ILE A 395 34.10 3.52 -0.65
C ILE A 395 33.70 2.05 -0.55
N ASN A 396 34.65 1.13 -0.75
CA ASN A 396 34.37 -0.31 -0.64
C ASN A 396 34.04 -0.74 0.79
N ASP A 397 34.70 -0.14 1.80
CA ASP A 397 34.38 -0.36 3.22
C ASP A 397 32.99 0.22 3.57
N LEU A 398 32.55 1.25 2.84
CA LEU A 398 31.22 1.88 2.91
C LEU A 398 30.20 1.22 1.99
N GLY A 399 30.50 0.06 1.42
CA GLY A 399 29.75 -0.52 0.32
C GLY A 399 28.27 -0.77 0.59
N GLU A 400 27.80 -0.77 1.84
CA GLU A 400 26.39 -0.89 2.21
C GLU A 400 25.63 0.44 2.21
N ILE A 401 26.35 1.57 2.24
CA ILE A 401 25.80 2.93 2.39
C ILE A 401 26.07 3.79 1.16
N LEU A 402 27.26 3.64 0.56
CA LEU A 402 27.66 4.33 -0.65
C LEU A 402 27.54 3.43 -1.87
N GLU A 403 27.26 4.05 -3.00
CA GLU A 403 27.35 3.46 -4.33
C GLU A 403 28.39 4.19 -5.16
N LEU A 404 29.02 3.43 -6.05
CA LEU A 404 29.99 3.91 -7.03
C LEU A 404 29.46 3.54 -8.41
N ASP A 405 29.05 4.54 -9.20
CA ASP A 405 28.66 4.36 -10.59
C ASP A 405 29.57 5.20 -11.49
N GLN A 406 30.26 4.56 -12.42
CA GLN A 406 31.15 5.22 -13.40
C GLN A 406 32.18 6.23 -12.86
N GLY A 407 32.52 6.16 -11.57
CA GLY A 407 33.47 7.09 -10.92
C GLY A 407 32.80 8.16 -10.06
N ASP A 408 31.48 8.29 -10.13
CA ASP A 408 30.65 9.09 -9.24
C ASP A 408 30.28 8.30 -7.99
N VAL A 409 30.43 8.95 -6.83
CA VAL A 409 30.16 8.39 -5.52
C VAL A 409 28.97 9.11 -4.90
N SER A 410 27.96 8.36 -4.49
CA SER A 410 26.78 8.91 -3.82
C SER A 410 26.25 7.95 -2.75
N PHE A 411 25.29 8.40 -1.96
CA PHE A 411 24.59 7.52 -1.01
C PHE A 411 23.59 6.65 -1.75
N ARG A 412 23.58 5.35 -1.44
CA ARG A 412 22.57 4.39 -1.93
C ARG A 412 21.14 4.80 -1.58
N ALA A 413 20.97 5.45 -0.44
CA ALA A 413 19.68 5.96 0.02
C ALA A 413 19.81 7.43 0.44
N ARG A 414 18.82 8.24 0.03
CA ARG A 414 18.72 9.65 0.45
C ARG A 414 18.71 9.79 1.98
N LYS A 415 18.11 8.83 2.68
CA LYS A 415 18.04 8.76 4.14
C LYS A 415 19.41 8.85 4.81
N TYR A 416 20.36 8.00 4.40
CA TYR A 416 21.72 8.00 4.96
C TYR A 416 22.44 9.34 4.81
N ARG A 417 22.20 10.03 3.67
CA ARG A 417 22.75 11.36 3.44
C ARG A 417 22.17 12.38 4.43
N GLU A 418 20.86 12.37 4.62
CA GLU A 418 20.14 13.29 5.50
C GLU A 418 20.54 13.06 6.97
N GLU A 419 20.64 11.81 7.41
CA GLU A 419 21.08 11.45 8.76
C GLU A 419 22.54 11.76 9.03
N LEU A 420 23.45 11.38 8.12
CA LEU A 420 24.86 11.70 8.32
C LEU A 420 25.08 13.20 8.33
N ARG A 421 24.40 13.94 7.45
CA ARG A 421 24.43 15.40 7.46
C ARG A 421 23.93 15.96 8.80
N ALA A 422 22.81 15.46 9.33
CA ALA A 422 22.31 15.87 10.64
C ALA A 422 23.31 15.57 11.77
N LEU A 423 23.99 14.42 11.72
CA LEU A 423 25.01 14.04 12.70
C LEU A 423 26.24 14.94 12.62
N VAL A 424 26.73 15.23 11.41
CA VAL A 424 27.85 16.15 11.16
C VAL A 424 27.51 17.56 11.62
N GLU A 425 26.30 18.03 11.35
CA GLU A 425 25.80 19.32 11.82
C GLU A 425 25.65 19.38 13.36
N SER A 426 25.45 18.24 14.03
CA SER A 426 25.22 18.15 15.49
C SER A 426 26.48 18.18 16.39
N ALA A 427 27.69 18.20 15.83
CA ALA A 427 29.01 18.22 16.50
C ALA A 427 29.39 16.97 17.35
N GLU A 428 30.35 16.21 16.82
CA GLU A 428 31.36 15.27 17.36
C GLU A 428 31.17 14.38 18.62
N TYR A 429 30.14 14.51 19.46
CA TYR A 429 30.02 13.71 20.71
C TYR A 429 28.76 12.83 20.85
N ALA A 430 27.92 12.72 19.80
CA ALA A 430 26.63 12.02 19.88
C ALA A 430 26.60 10.57 19.33
N ILE A 431 27.71 10.07 18.78
CA ILE A 431 27.72 8.81 18.00
C ILE A 431 27.62 7.57 18.91
N GLU A 432 28.35 7.53 20.02
CA GLU A 432 28.32 6.37 20.94
C GLU A 432 26.96 6.22 21.65
N SER A 433 26.34 7.33 22.10
CA SER A 433 25.04 7.26 22.76
C SER A 433 23.87 6.99 21.80
N TYR A 434 23.98 7.32 20.51
CA TYR A 434 22.95 7.02 19.50
C TYR A 434 22.92 5.53 19.13
N ALA A 435 24.08 4.88 19.05
CA ALA A 435 24.16 3.45 18.80
C ALA A 435 23.59 2.60 19.95
N ASP A 436 23.87 2.96 21.21
CA ASP A 436 23.30 2.28 22.39
C ASP A 436 21.76 2.42 22.43
N ARG A 437 21.23 3.58 21.99
CA ARG A 437 19.77 3.83 21.85
C ARG A 437 19.12 2.89 20.83
N MET A 438 19.74 2.66 19.68
CA MET A 438 19.20 1.80 18.63
C MET A 438 19.17 0.33 19.02
N GLN A 439 20.22 -0.15 19.69
CA GLN A 439 20.24 -1.53 20.18
C GLN A 439 19.11 -1.80 21.17
N HIS A 440 18.73 -0.78 21.96
CA HIS A 440 17.59 -0.87 22.86
C HIS A 440 16.25 -0.90 22.12
N ILE A 441 16.04 -0.04 21.12
CA ILE A 441 14.81 -0.01 20.29
C ILE A 441 14.64 -1.32 19.51
N MET A 442 15.72 -1.84 18.91
CA MET A 442 15.70 -3.12 18.19
C MET A 442 15.43 -4.30 19.14
N GLY A 443 15.99 -4.29 20.35
CA GLY A 443 15.76 -5.34 21.35
C GLY A 443 14.37 -5.34 21.97
N LEU A 444 13.67 -4.21 22.00
CA LEU A 444 12.26 -4.10 22.42
C LEU A 444 11.30 -4.61 21.32
N ALA A 445 11.63 -4.38 20.04
CA ALA A 445 10.80 -4.78 18.91
C ALA A 445 10.69 -6.32 18.72
N ASP A 446 11.65 -7.10 19.22
CA ASP A 446 11.59 -8.57 19.20
C ASP A 446 10.66 -9.16 20.27
N HIS A 447 10.11 -8.32 21.17
CA HIS A 447 9.35 -8.73 22.35
C HIS A 447 7.97 -8.04 22.49
N VAL A 448 7.35 -7.63 21.37
CA VAL A 448 6.12 -6.79 21.27
C VAL A 448 4.84 -7.39 21.91
N ALA A 449 4.95 -8.49 22.66
CA ALA A 449 3.87 -8.93 23.55
C ALA A 449 3.99 -8.45 25.02
N GLU A 450 5.10 -7.81 25.45
CA GLU A 450 5.31 -7.52 26.89
C GLU A 450 6.02 -6.17 27.24
N SER A 451 5.96 -5.12 26.41
CA SER A 451 6.47 -3.77 26.79
C SER A 451 5.38 -2.86 27.35
N SER A 452 5.65 -2.14 28.46
CA SER A 452 4.70 -1.19 29.04
C SER A 452 4.72 0.18 28.32
N PRO A 453 3.64 0.99 28.35
CA PRO A 453 3.57 2.30 27.68
C PRO A 453 4.73 3.27 27.98
N PHE A 454 5.34 3.15 29.17
CA PHE A 454 6.52 3.91 29.55
C PHE A 454 7.82 3.38 28.94
N GLN A 455 7.97 2.08 28.73
CA GLN A 455 9.13 1.51 28.04
C GLN A 455 9.12 1.90 26.55
N GLU A 456 7.95 1.90 25.91
CA GLU A 456 7.77 2.45 24.57
C GLU A 456 8.13 3.94 24.52
N TRP A 457 7.72 4.71 25.54
CA TRP A 457 8.07 6.13 25.64
C TRP A 457 9.57 6.34 25.81
N LEU A 458 10.23 5.55 26.66
CA LEU A 458 11.69 5.58 26.85
C LEU A 458 12.42 5.31 25.52
N ALA A 459 11.99 4.27 24.80
CA ALA A 459 12.53 3.91 23.50
C ALA A 459 12.34 5.04 22.47
N LYS A 460 11.12 5.57 22.34
CA LYS A 460 10.78 6.65 21.39
C LYS A 460 11.58 7.94 21.64
N ASN A 461 11.85 8.26 22.90
CA ASN A 461 12.49 9.53 23.28
C ASN A 461 14.01 9.41 23.47
N GLY A 462 14.60 8.22 23.23
CA GLY A 462 16.01 7.98 23.52
C GLY A 462 16.35 8.25 24.99
N ALA A 463 15.44 7.86 25.87
CA ALA A 463 15.51 8.10 27.29
C ALA A 463 15.86 6.81 28.05
N ASP A 464 16.73 6.92 29.05
CA ASP A 464 17.14 5.84 29.93
C ASP A 464 16.70 6.15 31.36
N LEU A 465 16.31 5.12 32.11
CA LEU A 465 15.93 5.23 33.52
C LEU A 465 16.79 4.27 34.36
N GLU A 466 17.68 4.84 35.16
CA GLU A 466 18.50 4.11 36.11
C GLU A 466 17.74 3.85 37.41
N PHE A 467 17.90 2.65 37.97
CA PHE A 467 17.34 2.24 39.25
C PHE A 467 18.42 2.08 40.32
N ASP A 468 18.08 2.33 41.58
CA ASP A 468 18.96 2.09 42.72
C ASP A 468 19.00 0.60 43.14
N GLU A 469 19.80 0.28 44.16
CA GLU A 469 19.93 -1.08 44.69
C GLU A 469 18.63 -1.67 45.27
N ASN A 470 17.62 -0.83 45.53
CA ASN A 470 16.31 -1.23 46.04
C ASN A 470 15.26 -1.35 44.91
N GLY A 471 15.63 -1.07 43.67
CA GLY A 471 14.72 -1.08 42.52
C GLY A 471 13.89 0.19 42.36
N GLU A 472 14.26 1.28 43.03
CA GLU A 472 13.59 2.58 42.91
C GLU A 472 14.27 3.44 41.83
N PRO A 473 13.51 4.18 41.00
CA PRO A 473 14.09 4.98 39.93
C PRO A 473 14.90 6.15 40.51
N ARG A 474 16.14 6.28 40.04
CA ARG A 474 17.15 7.21 40.57
C ARG A 474 17.41 8.37 39.65
N GLN A 475 17.64 8.10 38.37
CA GLN A 475 18.02 9.10 37.38
C GLN A 475 17.40 8.77 36.04
N MET A 476 16.82 9.77 35.38
CA MET A 476 16.33 9.68 34.02
C MET A 476 17.20 10.55 33.12
N ARG A 477 17.71 9.98 32.04
CA ARG A 477 18.55 10.69 31.07
C ARG A 477 17.85 10.70 29.72
N ILE A 478 17.78 11.86 29.08
CA ILE A 478 17.30 11.99 27.70
C ILE A 478 18.44 12.50 26.85
N ASP A 479 18.92 11.66 25.94
CA ASP A 479 20.11 11.96 25.13
C ASP A 479 19.78 12.73 23.84
N THR A 480 18.50 13.03 23.61
CA THR A 480 18.01 13.90 22.53
C THR A 480 18.13 15.38 22.91
N ILE A 481 18.31 16.26 21.92
CA ILE A 481 18.41 17.72 22.13
C ILE A 481 17.02 18.29 22.40
N LEU A 482 16.81 18.84 23.60
CA LEU A 482 15.55 19.41 24.04
C LEU A 482 15.69 20.88 24.42
N SER A 483 14.68 21.66 24.08
CA SER A 483 14.60 23.07 24.41
C SER A 483 13.72 23.39 25.60
N ARG A 484 14.09 24.44 26.32
CA ARG A 484 13.19 25.08 27.28
C ARG A 484 12.20 26.04 26.65
N LEU A 485 12.43 26.45 25.40
CA LEU A 485 11.63 27.44 24.69
C LEU A 485 10.66 26.72 23.76
N LYS A 486 9.38 27.11 23.76
CA LYS A 486 8.36 26.47 22.92
C LYS A 486 8.42 26.85 21.43
N TYR A 487 9.22 27.86 21.07
CA TYR A 487 9.22 28.47 19.74
C TYR A 487 10.46 28.12 18.91
N ASP A 488 11.35 27.27 19.41
CA ASP A 488 12.46 26.79 18.60
C ASP A 488 12.11 25.50 17.85
N SER A 489 13.05 25.05 17.02
CA SER A 489 12.89 23.85 16.20
C SER A 489 13.12 22.55 16.96
N PHE A 490 13.43 22.59 18.26
CA PHE A 490 13.71 21.42 19.09
C PHE A 490 12.51 21.09 19.97
N GLU A 491 12.40 19.83 20.38
CA GLU A 491 11.30 19.42 21.24
C GLU A 491 11.36 20.09 22.62
N ASN A 492 10.19 20.45 23.14
CA ASN A 492 10.11 21.19 24.38
C ASN A 492 10.25 20.25 25.60
N VAL A 493 11.30 20.45 26.40
CA VAL A 493 11.64 19.60 27.55
C VAL A 493 10.53 19.49 28.59
N ALA A 494 9.72 20.54 28.79
CA ALA A 494 8.60 20.49 29.73
C ALA A 494 7.44 19.62 29.21
N THR A 495 7.24 19.62 27.89
CA THR A 495 6.25 18.75 27.22
C THR A 495 6.69 17.29 27.32
N ILE A 496 7.94 17.00 26.99
CA ILE A 496 8.54 15.66 27.10
C ILE A 496 8.51 15.14 28.55
N ALA A 497 8.86 15.97 29.55
CA ALA A 497 8.79 15.57 30.95
C ALA A 497 7.34 15.30 31.43
N SER A 498 6.36 16.00 30.86
CA SER A 498 4.93 15.77 31.16
C SER A 498 4.45 14.45 30.56
N GLU A 499 4.84 14.15 29.33
CA GLU A 499 4.54 12.88 28.67
C GLU A 499 5.17 11.69 29.41
N ALA A 500 6.40 11.84 29.93
CA ALA A 500 7.05 10.83 30.76
C ALA A 500 6.18 10.43 31.96
N LEU A 501 5.65 11.42 32.68
CA LEU A 501 4.79 11.20 33.85
C LEU A 501 3.46 10.53 33.48
N GLU A 502 2.88 10.92 32.35
CA GLU A 502 1.66 10.31 31.84
C GLU A 502 1.87 8.84 31.48
N LYS A 503 2.93 8.53 30.73
CA LYS A 503 3.25 7.18 30.28
C LYS A 503 3.65 6.28 31.45
N TRP A 504 4.39 6.81 32.42
CA TRP A 504 4.70 6.11 33.68
C TRP A 504 3.44 5.71 34.44
N SER A 505 2.48 6.63 34.56
CA SER A 505 1.20 6.35 35.20
C SER A 505 0.37 5.33 34.41
N LYS A 506 0.39 5.39 33.07
CA LYS A 506 -0.29 4.43 32.19
C LYS A 506 0.33 3.03 32.26
N SER A 507 1.61 2.91 32.61
CA SER A 507 2.26 1.64 32.95
C SER A 507 1.90 1.10 34.34
N GLY A 508 0.98 1.75 35.08
CA GLY A 508 0.51 1.30 36.39
C GLY A 508 1.39 1.74 37.57
N ASN A 509 2.37 2.61 37.34
CA ASN A 509 3.29 3.08 38.38
C ASN A 509 2.80 4.38 39.05
N ASP A 510 3.24 4.62 40.29
CA ASP A 510 2.95 5.88 41.00
C ASP A 510 3.77 7.04 40.40
N PRO A 511 3.14 8.08 39.82
CA PRO A 511 3.83 9.21 39.23
C PRO A 511 4.54 10.10 40.25
N THR A 512 4.25 9.98 41.56
CA THR A 512 5.01 10.71 42.59
C THR A 512 6.44 10.21 42.70
N THR A 513 6.70 8.93 42.41
CA THR A 513 8.03 8.34 42.39
C THR A 513 8.88 8.95 41.27
N LEU A 514 8.36 9.00 40.04
CA LEU A 514 9.10 9.56 38.90
C LEU A 514 9.29 11.08 39.00
N ARG A 515 8.35 11.81 39.64
CA ARG A 515 8.49 13.26 39.86
C ARG A 515 9.75 13.67 40.64
N GLY A 516 10.21 12.81 41.55
CA GLY A 516 11.40 13.03 42.37
C GLY A 516 12.72 12.65 41.70
N VAL A 517 12.67 12.09 40.49
CA VAL A 517 13.84 11.63 39.74
C VAL A 517 14.57 12.81 39.12
N GLU A 518 15.90 12.76 39.16
CA GLU A 518 16.75 13.72 38.46
C GLU A 518 16.69 13.43 36.94
N LEU A 519 16.21 14.40 36.18
CA LEU A 519 16.18 14.45 34.73
C LEU A 519 17.41 15.19 34.21
N THR A 520 18.19 14.53 33.36
CA THR A 520 19.33 15.10 32.64
C THR A 520 19.03 15.14 31.14
N TRP A 521 19.26 16.26 30.46
CA TRP A 521 19.01 16.38 29.00
C TRP A 521 20.03 17.26 28.28
N LYS A 522 20.12 17.12 26.95
CA LYS A 522 20.96 17.95 26.07
C LYS A 522 20.21 19.21 25.63
N THR A 523 20.88 20.35 25.61
CA THR A 523 20.31 21.64 25.18
C THR A 523 20.75 22.04 23.77
N PRO A 524 20.02 22.92 23.07
CA PRO A 524 20.38 23.39 21.73
C PRO A 524 21.76 24.06 21.65
N GLY A 525 22.28 24.56 22.78
CA GLY A 525 23.62 25.14 22.88
C GLY A 525 24.75 24.11 23.07
N GLY A 526 24.47 22.81 22.96
CA GLY A 526 25.44 21.73 23.15
C GLY A 526 25.79 21.42 24.62
N GLY A 527 25.16 22.10 25.58
CA GLY A 527 25.33 21.86 27.02
C GLY A 527 24.39 20.78 27.55
N THR A 528 24.78 20.12 28.64
CA THR A 528 23.88 19.25 29.42
C THR A 528 23.25 20.06 30.55
N GLU A 529 21.93 19.97 30.73
CA GLU A 529 21.23 20.54 31.87
C GLU A 529 20.58 19.44 32.72
N THR A 530 20.36 19.74 34.00
CA THR A 530 19.68 18.85 34.95
C THR A 530 18.54 19.58 35.66
N GLY A 531 17.55 18.80 36.09
CA GLY A 531 16.38 19.26 36.85
C GLY A 531 15.57 18.06 37.34
N PHE A 532 14.61 18.26 38.22
CA PHE A 532 13.72 17.14 38.61
C PHE A 532 12.58 17.00 37.60
N VAL A 533 12.18 15.78 37.27
CA VAL A 533 11.10 15.51 36.28
C VAL A 533 9.87 16.36 36.56
N GLY A 534 9.38 16.38 37.80
CA GLY A 534 8.22 17.21 38.17
C GLY A 534 8.47 18.71 37.99
N ALA A 535 9.62 19.21 38.42
CA ALA A 535 9.96 20.63 38.31
C ALA A 535 10.19 21.10 36.86
N VAL A 536 10.54 20.18 35.96
CA VAL A 536 10.67 20.45 34.52
C VAL A 536 9.31 20.38 33.83
N ALA A 537 8.47 19.41 34.18
CA ALA A 537 7.12 19.26 33.64
C ALA A 537 6.19 20.43 34.02
N ASP A 538 6.37 21.01 35.20
CA ASP A 538 5.51 22.10 35.71
C ASP A 538 5.87 23.50 35.17
N ARG A 539 6.85 23.62 34.26
CA ARG A 539 7.31 24.88 33.65
C ARG A 539 6.63 25.15 32.31
#